data_AF-A0A8H5CY41-F1
#
_entry.id   AF-A0A8H5CY41-F1
#
_cell.length_a   1.000
_cell.length_b   1.000
_cell.length_c   1.000
_cell.angle_alpha   90.00
_cell.angle_beta   90.00
_cell.angle_gamma   90.00
#
_symmetry.space_group_name_H-M   'P 1'
#
loop_
_entity.id
_entity.type
_entity.pdbx_description
1 polymer ?
#
loop_
_entity_poly.entity_id
_entity_poly.type
_entity_poly.pdbx_seq_one_letter_code
_entity_poly.pdbx_strand_id
1 'polypeptide(L)'
;MMTFIVDVNDILSFYKEELVGESINYVSLWAKSRGCDKSQALYAIIDETVEAHEKVIRILEKKPAALQAYYDFASGYVQFHTVLDRRYRLDELMLS
;
A
#
# COMPACT_ATOMS: atom_id res chain seq x y z
N MET A 1 -6.84 -10.21 -2.13
CA MET A 1 -5.55 -10.48 -1.45
C MET A 1 -4.37 -10.03 -2.29
N MET A 2 -4.24 -10.46 -3.56
CA MET A 2 -3.12 -10.01 -4.42
C MET A 2 -3.06 -8.48 -4.60
N THR A 3 -4.19 -7.84 -4.95
CA THR A 3 -4.33 -6.38 -5.07
C THR A 3 -3.85 -5.67 -3.81
N PHE A 4 -4.38 -6.04 -2.63
CA PHE A 4 -3.94 -5.48 -1.34
C PHE A 4 -2.42 -5.57 -1.13
N ILE A 5 -1.79 -6.70 -1.44
CA ILE A 5 -0.34 -6.88 -1.18
C ILE A 5 0.49 -5.98 -2.09
N VAL A 6 0.19 -5.99 -3.39
CA VAL A 6 0.95 -5.23 -4.38
C VAL A 6 0.75 -3.74 -4.15
N ASP A 7 -0.50 -3.30 -3.99
CA ASP A 7 -0.80 -1.88 -3.84
C ASP A 7 -0.26 -1.32 -2.51
N VAL A 8 -0.31 -2.08 -1.41
CA VAL A 8 0.34 -1.65 -0.15
C VAL A 8 1.84 -1.46 -0.34
N ASN A 9 2.50 -2.33 -1.11
CA ASN A 9 3.91 -2.14 -1.41
C ASN A 9 4.14 -0.87 -2.23
N ASP A 10 3.40 -0.68 -3.33
CA ASP A 10 3.51 0.50 -4.19
C ASP A 10 3.22 1.81 -3.43
N ILE A 11 2.21 1.81 -2.54
CA ILE A 11 1.86 2.97 -1.70
C ILE A 11 3.00 3.29 -0.73
N LEU A 12 3.48 2.28 0.01
CA LEU A 12 4.47 2.49 1.07
C LEU A 12 5.90 2.65 0.53
N SER A 13 6.16 2.20 -0.71
CA SER A 13 7.42 2.40 -1.41
C SER A 13 7.49 3.72 -2.18
N PHE A 14 6.34 4.35 -2.45
CA PHE A 14 6.27 5.55 -3.28
C PHE A 14 7.18 6.69 -2.77
N TYR A 15 7.24 6.92 -1.45
CA TYR A 15 8.07 7.99 -0.89
C TYR A 15 9.56 7.81 -1.22
N LYS A 16 10.13 6.63 -0.95
CA LYS A 16 11.55 6.36 -1.26
C LYS A 16 11.86 6.47 -2.76
N GLU A 17 10.89 6.20 -3.62
CA GLU A 17 11.03 6.23 -5.08
C GLU A 17 11.00 7.66 -5.59
N GLU A 18 10.08 8.49 -5.10
CA GLU A 18 10.03 9.92 -5.43
C GLU A 18 11.33 10.63 -5.01
N LEU A 19 11.89 10.29 -3.84
CA LEU A 19 13.15 10.88 -3.36
C LEU A 19 14.34 10.67 -4.30
N VAL A 20 14.35 9.57 -5.07
CA VAL A 20 15.42 9.26 -6.03
C VAL A 20 15.02 9.56 -7.48
N GLY A 21 13.84 10.15 -7.69
CA GLY A 21 13.32 10.47 -9.03
C GLY A 21 12.91 9.25 -9.84
N GLU A 22 12.67 8.10 -9.20
CA GLU A 22 12.18 6.89 -9.88
C GLU A 22 10.74 7.13 -10.37
N SER A 23 10.52 6.94 -11.67
CA SER A 23 9.24 7.22 -12.34
C SER A 23 8.65 6.02 -13.07
N ILE A 24 9.32 4.86 -12.99
CA ILE A 24 8.85 3.57 -13.49
C ILE A 24 8.32 2.76 -12.30
N ASN A 25 7.34 3.32 -11.60
CA ASN A 25 6.59 2.69 -10.51
C ASN A 25 5.09 2.78 -10.80
N TYR A 26 4.28 2.01 -10.07
CA TYR A 26 2.86 1.90 -10.38
C TYR A 26 2.14 3.25 -10.30
N VAL A 27 2.37 4.03 -9.24
CA VAL A 27 1.77 5.36 -9.05
C VAL A 27 2.08 6.31 -10.21
N SER A 28 3.35 6.40 -10.63
CA SER A 28 3.77 7.27 -11.72
C SER A 28 3.22 6.81 -13.08
N LEU A 29 3.21 5.50 -13.33
CA LEU A 29 2.68 4.94 -14.58
C LEU A 29 1.17 5.12 -14.67
N TRP A 30 0.45 4.92 -13.56
CA TRP A 30 -0.98 5.14 -13.47
C TRP A 30 -1.32 6.61 -13.71
N ALA A 31 -0.63 7.53 -13.03
CA ALA A 31 -0.79 8.97 -13.21
C ALA A 31 -0.61 9.39 -14.67
N LYS A 32 0.48 8.92 -15.30
CA LYS A 32 0.77 9.16 -16.71
C LYS A 32 -0.30 8.59 -17.64
N SER A 33 -0.78 7.38 -17.36
CA SER A 33 -1.79 6.71 -18.19
C SER A 33 -3.14 7.45 -18.19
N ARG A 34 -3.45 8.19 -17.12
CA ARG A 34 -4.71 8.90 -16.93
C ARG A 34 -4.59 10.42 -17.09
N GLY A 35 -3.39 10.93 -17.34
CA GLY A 35 -3.14 12.37 -17.47
C GLY A 35 -3.45 13.17 -16.20
N CYS A 36 -3.22 12.56 -15.03
CA CYS A 36 -3.47 13.18 -13.72
C CYS A 36 -2.18 13.30 -12.91
N ASP A 37 -2.26 14.00 -11.78
CA ASP A 37 -1.12 14.17 -10.89
C ASP A 37 -0.83 12.88 -10.11
N LYS A 38 0.45 12.67 -9.75
CA LYS A 38 0.85 11.50 -8.96
C LYS A 38 0.15 11.41 -7.60
N SER A 39 -0.16 12.55 -6.97
CA SER A 39 -0.93 12.59 -5.72
C SER A 39 -2.35 12.07 -5.92
N GLN A 40 -3.03 12.48 -7.00
CA GLN A 40 -4.36 11.97 -7.35
C GLN A 40 -4.33 10.47 -7.64
N ALA A 41 -3.29 9.99 -8.33
CA ALA A 41 -3.07 8.57 -8.55
C ALA A 41 -2.86 7.81 -7.24
N LEU A 42 -2.02 8.32 -6.34
CA LEU A 42 -1.77 7.73 -5.04
C LEU A 42 -3.05 7.59 -4.22
N TYR A 43 -3.87 8.66 -4.14
CA TYR A 43 -5.16 8.59 -3.44
C TYR A 43 -6.11 7.55 -4.04
N ALA A 44 -6.20 7.48 -5.37
CA ALA A 44 -7.05 6.48 -6.02
C ALA A 44 -6.60 5.04 -5.73
N ILE A 45 -5.29 4.79 -5.72
CA ILE A 45 -4.72 3.46 -5.40
C ILE A 45 -4.96 3.13 -3.92
N ILE A 46 -4.85 4.10 -3.01
CA ILE A 46 -5.21 3.93 -1.58
C ILE A 46 -6.67 3.50 -1.44
N ASP A 47 -7.59 4.18 -2.11
CA ASP A 47 -9.02 3.85 -2.04
C ASP A 47 -9.28 2.42 -2.55
N GLU A 48 -8.69 2.04 -3.68
CA GLU A 48 -8.77 0.68 -4.24
C GLU A 48 -8.21 -0.37 -3.26
N THR A 49 -7.09 -0.05 -2.61
CA THR A 49 -6.43 -0.92 -1.63
C THR A 49 -7.31 -1.15 -0.40
N VAL A 50 -7.92 -0.09 0.13
CA VAL A 50 -8.84 -0.16 1.29
C VAL A 50 -10.07 -0.98 0.92
N GLU A 51 -10.66 -0.75 -0.26
CA GLU A 51 -11.77 -1.58 -0.73
C GLU A 51 -11.37 -3.06 -0.87
N ALA A 52 -10.18 -3.35 -1.40
CA ALA A 52 -9.67 -4.70 -1.52
C ALA A 52 -9.48 -5.36 -0.14
N HIS A 53 -8.99 -4.61 0.85
CA HIS A 53 -8.88 -5.06 2.24
C HIS A 53 -10.24 -5.43 2.82
N GLU A 54 -11.22 -4.54 2.72
CA GLU A 54 -12.59 -4.78 3.20
C GLU A 54 -13.24 -5.98 2.52
N LYS A 55 -13.07 -6.12 1.19
CA LYS A 55 -13.58 -7.28 0.43
C LYS A 55 -13.00 -8.59 0.96
N VAL A 56 -11.71 -8.63 1.30
CA VAL A 56 -11.09 -9.83 1.89
C VAL A 56 -11.69 -10.14 3.27
N ILE A 57 -11.88 -9.14 4.13
CA ILE A 57 -12.53 -9.31 5.43
C ILE A 57 -13.93 -9.92 5.27
N ARG A 58 -14.76 -9.35 4.39
CA ARG A 58 -16.14 -9.83 4.14
C ARG A 58 -16.15 -11.27 3.62
N ILE A 59 -15.21 -11.64 2.74
CA ILE A 59 -15.09 -13.02 2.22
C ILE A 59 -14.74 -14.00 3.34
N LEU A 60 -13.89 -13.59 4.29
CA LEU A 60 -13.38 -14.44 5.36
C LEU A 60 -14.22 -14.41 6.63
N GLU A 61 -15.26 -13.57 6.71
CA GLU A 61 -16.08 -13.31 7.90
C GLU A 61 -16.58 -14.60 8.58
N LYS A 62 -16.99 -15.61 7.80
CA LYS A 62 -17.50 -16.90 8.32
C LYS A 62 -16.41 -17.92 8.62
N LYS A 63 -15.13 -17.55 8.53
CA LYS A 63 -13.96 -18.41 8.74
C LYS A 63 -12.99 -17.76 9.74
N PRO A 64 -13.28 -17.83 11.06
CA PRO A 64 -12.55 -17.06 12.07
C PRO A 64 -11.03 -17.25 12.05
N ALA A 65 -10.55 -18.48 11.89
CA ALA A 65 -9.11 -18.76 11.82
C ALA A 65 -8.44 -18.12 10.58
N ALA A 66 -9.12 -18.14 9.43
CA ALA A 66 -8.59 -17.54 8.20
C ALA A 66 -8.65 -16.01 8.27
N LEU A 67 -9.71 -15.45 8.84
CA LEU A 67 -9.84 -14.01 9.06
C LEU A 67 -8.74 -13.49 10.01
N GLN A 68 -8.49 -14.19 11.12
CA GLN A 68 -7.42 -13.83 12.04
C GLN A 68 -6.05 -13.89 11.35
N ALA A 69 -5.76 -14.98 10.61
CA ALA A 69 -4.51 -15.09 9.86
C ALA A 69 -4.34 -13.95 8.83
N TYR A 70 -5.43 -13.50 8.21
CA TYR A 70 -5.40 -12.34 7.32
C TYR A 70 -5.10 -11.04 8.07
N TYR A 71 -5.70 -10.80 9.23
CA TYR A 71 -5.41 -9.61 10.04
C TYR A 71 -3.95 -9.59 10.52
N ASP A 72 -3.45 -10.72 11.00
CA ASP A 72 -2.06 -10.84 11.44
C ASP A 72 -1.10 -10.56 10.27
N PHE A 73 -1.41 -11.11 9.09
CA PHE A 73 -0.65 -10.82 7.87
C PHE A 73 -0.73 -9.34 7.47
N ALA A 74 -1.92 -8.76 7.35
CA ALA A 74 -2.12 -7.40 6.86
C ALA A 74 -1.44 -6.37 7.78
N SER A 75 -1.63 -6.51 9.10
CA SER A 75 -0.98 -5.64 10.08
C SER A 75 0.53 -5.83 10.10
N GLY A 76 1.02 -7.07 10.08
CA GLY A 76 2.45 -7.37 10.02
C GLY A 76 3.11 -6.84 8.74
N TYR A 77 2.42 -6.90 7.61
CA TYR A 77 2.94 -6.40 6.33
C TYR A 77 3.07 -4.88 6.32
N VAL A 78 2.10 -4.14 6.89
CA VAL A 78 2.23 -2.69 7.08
C VAL A 78 3.36 -2.36 8.04
N GLN A 79 3.42 -3.03 9.20
CA GLN A 79 4.48 -2.82 10.20
C GLN A 79 5.87 -3.10 9.63
N PHE A 80 6.02 -4.10 8.74
CA PHE A 80 7.27 -4.37 8.06
C PHE A 80 7.79 -3.15 7.28
N HIS A 81 6.91 -2.41 6.61
CA HIS A 81 7.28 -1.21 5.85
C HIS A 81 7.53 0.01 6.74
N THR A 82 6.83 0.13 7.87
CA THR A 82 6.92 1.32 8.73
C THR A 82 7.93 1.22 9.87
N VAL A 83 8.29 0.00 10.31
CA VAL A 83 9.10 -0.21 11.53
C VAL A 83 10.38 -1.00 11.23
N LEU A 84 10.31 -2.05 10.42
CA LEU A 84 11.38 -3.04 10.35
C LEU A 84 12.53 -2.65 9.40
N ASP A 85 12.34 -1.68 8.51
CA ASP A 85 13.35 -1.33 7.51
C ASP A 85 13.40 0.17 7.21
N ARG A 86 14.61 0.75 7.27
CA ARG A 86 14.90 2.13 6.81
C ARG A 86 14.82 2.27 5.29
N ARG A 87 14.73 1.17 4.56
CA ARG A 87 14.59 1.13 3.10
C ARG A 87 13.49 2.04 2.59
N TYR A 88 12.33 2.06 3.24
CA TYR A 88 11.17 2.85 2.81
C TYR A 88 11.21 4.31 3.29
N ARG A 89 12.08 4.62 4.25
CA ARG A 89 12.32 5.97 4.78
C ARG A 89 11.05 6.68 5.30
N LEU A 90 10.03 5.91 5.68
CA LEU A 90 8.76 6.44 6.18
C LEU A 90 8.90 7.09 7.56
N ASP A 91 9.97 6.78 8.28
CA ASP A 91 10.34 7.48 9.51
C ASP A 91 10.60 8.97 9.30
N GLU A 92 11.01 9.39 8.10
CA GLU A 92 11.20 10.81 7.75
C GLU A 92 9.89 11.57 7.63
N LEU A 93 8.79 10.88 7.28
CA LEU A 93 7.44 11.46 7.20
C LEU A 93 6.76 11.55 8.57
N MET A 94 7.17 10.69 9.51
CA MET A 94 6.62 10.62 10.87
C MET A 94 7.33 11.57 11.85
N LEU A 95 8.13 12.52 11.35
CA LEU A 95 8.76 13.59 12.13
C LEU A 95 7.75 14.71 12.41
N SER A 96 6.79 14.45 13.30
CA SER A 96 5.97 15.46 13.97
C SER A 96 5.61 15.02 15.39
#